data_AF-A0A1I7I7A3-F1
#
_entry.id   AF-A0A1I7I7A3-F1
#
_cell.length_a   1.000
_cell.length_b   1.000
_cell.length_c   1.000
_cell.angle_alpha   90.00
_cell.angle_beta   90.00
_cell.angle_gamma   90.00
#
_symmetry.space_group_name_H-M   'P 1'
#
loop_
_entity.id
_entity.type
_entity.pdbx_description
1 polymer ?
#
loop_
_entity_poly.entity_id
_entity_poly.type
_entity_poly.pdbx_seq_one_letter_code
_entity_poly.pdbx_strand_id
1 'polypeptide(L)'
;MKKGTVRTTVTLFLIAIFMLLLYVFVGRPMIGFVKDPEALDAFVQSKGTAGLLVFGFFVLIQTMSSCIPGLPFYLASGYLLGGFKGALLCDTFATLGNTAAFLIGKKFGRDFLLYLFPEDKLVHVENIIKKGKPKIIHILFMLLPLPKDTYAWLGYYSEEPLIMWISLTFIARFPHIFLYTYGGEQLMSNKYMVLILGGAFATLVYAIVLMLLKKKN
;
A
#
# COMPACT_ATOMS: atom_id res chain seq x y z
N MET A 1 16.79 -8.60 35.06
CA MET A 1 15.99 -8.15 33.87
C MET A 1 14.64 -8.87 33.91
N LYS A 2 13.52 -8.13 33.91
CA LYS A 2 12.17 -8.69 34.07
C LYS A 2 11.87 -9.70 32.94
N LYS A 3 11.42 -10.91 33.27
CA LYS A 3 11.09 -12.00 32.31
C LYS A 3 10.23 -11.55 31.10
N GLY A 4 9.45 -10.48 31.24
CA GLY A 4 8.69 -9.87 30.14
C GLY A 4 9.54 -9.23 29.04
N THR A 5 10.67 -8.58 29.38
CA THR A 5 11.50 -7.87 28.39
C THR A 5 12.19 -8.83 27.42
N VAL A 6 12.68 -9.97 27.90
CA VAL A 6 13.35 -10.98 27.07
C VAL A 6 12.37 -11.62 26.08
N ARG A 7 11.15 -11.95 26.54
CA ARG A 7 10.10 -12.52 25.68
C ARG A 7 9.70 -11.52 24.58
N THR A 8 9.52 -10.24 24.92
CA THR A 8 9.19 -9.21 23.93
C THR A 8 10.31 -9.02 22.90
N THR A 9 11.57 -8.98 23.33
CA THR A 9 12.72 -8.86 22.40
C THR A 9 12.82 -10.05 21.46
N VAL A 10 12.64 -11.28 21.97
CA VAL A 10 12.64 -12.49 21.14
C VAL A 10 11.47 -12.48 20.15
N THR A 11 10.27 -12.10 20.58
CA THR A 11 9.12 -11.98 19.67
C THR A 11 9.36 -10.95 18.57
N LEU A 12 9.86 -9.76 18.90
CA LEU A 12 10.17 -8.73 17.91
C LEU A 12 11.25 -9.17 16.92
N PHE A 13 12.27 -9.89 17.39
CA PHE A 13 13.31 -10.47 16.55
C PHE A 13 12.76 -11.52 15.59
N LEU A 14 11.87 -12.41 16.07
CA LEU A 14 11.20 -13.41 15.24
C LEU A 14 10.27 -12.77 14.20
N ILE A 15 9.51 -11.73 14.57
CA ILE A 15 8.69 -10.97 13.62
C ILE A 15 9.58 -10.29 12.56
N ALA A 16 10.69 -9.68 12.97
CA ALA A 16 11.62 -9.06 12.03
C ALA A 16 12.23 -10.08 11.06
N ILE A 17 12.63 -11.25 11.54
CA ILE A 17 13.10 -12.37 10.70
C ILE A 17 11.98 -12.84 9.78
N PHE A 18 10.76 -13.02 10.27
CA PHE A 18 9.63 -13.46 9.46
C PHE A 18 9.32 -12.46 8.34
N MET A 19 9.29 -11.15 8.64
CA MET A 19 9.12 -10.08 7.65
C MET A 19 10.27 -10.06 6.64
N LEU A 20 11.52 -10.27 7.08
CA LEU A 20 12.68 -10.37 6.20
C LEU A 20 12.58 -11.60 5.28
N LEU A 21 12.20 -12.76 5.81
CA LEU A 21 12.01 -13.98 5.03
C LEU A 21 10.85 -13.81 4.03
N LEU A 22 9.73 -13.22 4.44
CA LEU A 22 8.63 -12.86 3.54
C LEU A 22 9.12 -11.96 2.41
N TYR A 23 9.90 -10.92 2.73
CA TYR A 23 10.47 -10.06 1.71
C TYR A 23 11.42 -10.82 0.78
N VAL A 24 12.33 -11.64 1.31
CA VAL A 24 13.34 -12.35 0.51
C VAL A 24 12.72 -13.44 -0.37
N PHE A 25 11.77 -14.23 0.14
CA PHE A 25 11.19 -15.37 -0.56
C PHE A 25 9.94 -15.04 -1.37
N VAL A 26 9.21 -13.98 -1.02
CA VAL A 26 7.96 -13.61 -1.69
C VAL A 26 8.13 -12.24 -2.38
N GLY A 27 8.52 -11.21 -1.61
CA GLY A 27 8.67 -9.85 -2.13
C GLY A 27 9.70 -9.72 -3.26
N ARG A 28 10.91 -10.25 -3.08
CA ARG A 28 12.02 -10.11 -4.03
C ARG A 28 11.74 -10.82 -5.35
N PRO A 29 11.22 -12.06 -5.40
CA PRO A 29 10.80 -12.69 -6.65
C PRO A 29 9.66 -11.93 -7.34
N MET A 30 8.66 -11.47 -6.58
CA MET A 30 7.56 -10.67 -7.17
C MET A 30 8.07 -9.38 -7.79
N ILE A 31 8.95 -8.65 -7.10
CA ILE A 31 9.56 -7.42 -7.64
C ILE A 31 10.45 -7.74 -8.84
N GLY A 32 11.25 -8.82 -8.78
CA GLY A 32 12.09 -9.24 -9.89
C GLY A 32 11.28 -9.56 -11.15
N PHE A 33 10.19 -10.29 -10.98
CA PHE A 33 9.25 -10.63 -12.05
C PHE A 33 8.60 -9.39 -12.69
N VAL A 34 8.26 -8.40 -11.86
CA VAL A 34 7.59 -7.17 -12.30
C VAL A 34 8.58 -6.14 -12.87
N LYS A 35 9.86 -6.24 -12.50
CA LYS A 35 10.95 -5.39 -13.01
C LYS A 35 11.40 -5.74 -14.42
N ASP A 36 11.07 -6.93 -14.91
CA ASP A 36 11.31 -7.37 -16.29
C ASP A 36 10.00 -7.23 -17.07
N PRO A 37 9.77 -6.09 -17.73
CA PRO A 37 8.49 -5.81 -18.35
C PRO A 37 8.22 -6.72 -19.55
N GLU A 38 9.27 -7.20 -20.20
CA GLU A 38 9.21 -8.09 -21.36
C GLU A 38 8.81 -9.50 -20.95
N ALA A 39 9.43 -10.04 -19.88
CA ALA A 39 9.04 -11.32 -19.32
C ALA A 39 7.62 -11.29 -18.75
N LEU A 40 7.24 -10.17 -18.11
CA LEU A 40 5.89 -9.98 -17.59
C LEU A 40 4.85 -9.88 -18.72
N ASP A 41 5.15 -9.14 -19.79
CA ASP A 41 4.26 -9.06 -20.96
C ASP A 41 4.13 -10.44 -21.62
N ALA A 42 5.23 -11.13 -21.87
CA ALA A 42 5.20 -12.50 -22.41
C ALA A 42 4.36 -13.45 -21.55
N PHE A 43 4.48 -13.36 -20.22
CA PHE A 43 3.65 -14.14 -19.29
C PHE A 43 2.16 -13.81 -19.44
N VAL A 44 1.81 -12.52 -19.44
CA VAL A 44 0.42 -12.06 -19.57
C VAL A 44 -0.15 -12.45 -20.93
N GLN A 45 0.58 -12.29 -22.03
CA GLN A 45 0.15 -12.71 -23.37
C GLN A 45 -0.08 -14.23 -23.44
N SER A 46 0.81 -15.03 -22.81
CA SER A 46 0.69 -16.50 -22.82
C SER A 46 -0.51 -17.03 -22.03
N LYS A 47 -0.97 -16.28 -21.01
CA LYS A 47 -2.05 -16.70 -20.09
C LYS A 47 -3.32 -15.88 -20.23
N GLY A 48 -3.31 -14.81 -21.03
CA GLY A 48 -4.41 -13.86 -21.18
C GLY A 48 -4.93 -13.34 -19.84
N THR A 49 -6.24 -13.40 -19.64
CA THR A 49 -6.92 -12.94 -18.42
C THR A 49 -6.40 -13.61 -17.15
N ALA A 50 -6.00 -14.88 -17.20
CA ALA A 50 -5.44 -15.56 -16.03
C ALA A 50 -4.12 -14.95 -15.58
N GLY A 51 -3.29 -14.47 -16.52
CA GLY A 51 -2.05 -13.76 -16.21
C GLY A 51 -2.31 -12.44 -15.47
N LEU A 52 -3.32 -11.69 -15.91
CA LEU A 52 -3.75 -10.45 -15.25
C LEU A 52 -4.31 -10.69 -13.85
N LEU A 53 -5.03 -11.80 -13.64
CA LEU A 53 -5.53 -12.18 -12.31
C LEU A 53 -4.40 -12.53 -11.34
N VAL A 54 -3.37 -13.26 -11.81
CA VAL A 54 -2.17 -13.55 -10.99
C VAL A 54 -1.44 -12.27 -10.62
N PHE A 55 -1.24 -11.37 -11.58
CA PHE A 55 -0.64 -10.06 -11.32
C PHE A 55 -1.48 -9.25 -10.31
N GLY A 56 -2.80 -9.21 -10.49
CA GLY A 56 -3.71 -8.58 -9.53
C GLY A 56 -3.59 -9.19 -8.13
N PHE A 57 -3.50 -10.51 -8.02
CA PHE A 57 -3.29 -11.18 -6.75
C PHE A 57 -1.97 -10.77 -6.08
N PHE A 58 -0.91 -10.56 -6.86
CA PHE A 58 0.34 -9.99 -6.33
C PHE A 58 0.14 -8.58 -5.78
N VAL A 59 -0.64 -7.72 -6.47
CA VAL A 59 -1.00 -6.39 -5.98
C VAL A 59 -1.82 -6.46 -4.69
N LEU A 60 -2.70 -7.45 -4.56
CA LEU A 60 -3.49 -7.68 -3.35
C LEU A 60 -2.56 -8.04 -2.18
N ILE A 61 -1.69 -9.03 -2.35
CA ILE A 61 -0.78 -9.51 -1.30
C ILE A 61 0.18 -8.41 -0.86
N GLN A 62 0.78 -7.67 -1.81
CA GLN A 62 1.67 -6.57 -1.45
C GLN A 62 0.93 -5.46 -0.69
N THR A 63 -0.35 -5.17 -1.02
CA THR A 63 -1.12 -4.14 -0.32
C THR A 63 -1.39 -4.49 1.15
N MET A 64 -1.39 -5.78 1.49
CA MET A 64 -1.53 -6.22 2.87
C MET A 64 -0.23 -6.07 3.68
N SER A 65 0.91 -5.86 3.02
CA SER A 65 2.23 -5.85 3.64
C SER A 65 2.97 -4.54 3.36
N SER A 66 3.34 -3.82 4.42
CA SER A 66 4.20 -2.63 4.30
C SER A 66 5.64 -2.95 3.88
N CYS A 67 6.04 -4.23 3.84
CA CYS A 67 7.38 -4.66 3.47
C CYS A 67 7.58 -4.78 1.96
N ILE A 68 6.50 -4.95 1.19
CA ILE A 68 6.58 -5.13 -0.26
C ILE A 68 6.17 -3.81 -0.91
N PRO A 69 7.09 -3.11 -1.62
CA PRO A 69 6.77 -1.84 -2.25
C PRO A 69 5.80 -2.04 -3.43
N GLY A 70 4.73 -1.23 -3.47
CA GLY A 70 3.74 -1.28 -4.55
C GLY A 70 4.15 -0.57 -5.85
N LEU A 71 5.07 0.40 -5.78
CA LEU A 71 5.47 1.22 -6.94
C LEU A 71 5.92 0.40 -8.17
N PRO A 72 6.76 -0.66 -8.04
CA PRO A 72 7.12 -1.49 -9.18
C PRO A 72 5.91 -2.09 -9.90
N PHE A 73 4.91 -2.55 -9.14
CA PHE A 73 3.69 -3.13 -9.70
C PHE A 73 2.89 -2.09 -10.48
N TYR A 74 2.75 -0.88 -9.94
CA TYR A 74 2.02 0.19 -10.65
C TYR A 74 2.72 0.60 -11.95
N LEU A 75 4.05 0.74 -11.93
CA LEU A 75 4.83 1.04 -13.13
C LEU A 75 4.70 -0.07 -14.18
N ALA A 76 4.85 -1.33 -13.78
CA ALA A 76 4.73 -2.46 -14.69
C ALA A 76 3.31 -2.63 -15.23
N SER A 77 2.28 -2.40 -14.42
CA SER A 77 0.91 -2.43 -14.91
C SER A 77 0.63 -1.33 -15.93
N GLY A 78 1.25 -0.15 -15.75
CA GLY A 78 1.24 0.94 -16.72
C GLY A 78 1.91 0.57 -18.03
N TYR A 79 3.05 -0.11 -17.95
CA TYR A 79 3.76 -0.68 -19.10
C TYR A 79 2.88 -1.67 -19.88
N LEU A 80 2.21 -2.60 -19.19
CA LEU A 80 1.45 -3.68 -19.82
C LEU A 80 0.10 -3.24 -20.41
N LEU A 81 -0.64 -2.41 -19.68
CA LEU A 81 -2.06 -2.15 -19.95
C LEU A 81 -2.35 -0.68 -20.32
N GLY A 82 -1.34 0.18 -20.24
CA GLY A 82 -1.50 1.63 -20.28
C GLY A 82 -1.94 2.21 -18.93
N GLY A 83 -1.88 3.53 -18.80
CA GLY A 83 -2.06 4.24 -17.53
C GLY A 83 -3.43 4.00 -16.90
N PHE A 84 -4.51 4.17 -17.67
CA PHE A 84 -5.86 4.07 -17.10
C PHE A 84 -6.28 2.64 -16.76
N LYS A 85 -6.12 1.69 -17.70
CA LYS A 85 -6.50 0.29 -17.46
C LYS A 85 -5.61 -0.36 -16.41
N GLY A 86 -4.31 -0.04 -16.42
CA GLY A 86 -3.38 -0.48 -15.39
C GLY A 86 -3.73 0.06 -14.01
N ALA A 87 -4.15 1.34 -13.93
CA ALA A 87 -4.63 1.93 -12.68
C ALA A 87 -5.85 1.21 -12.15
N LEU A 88 -6.85 0.96 -13.01
CA LEU A 88 -8.09 0.31 -12.61
C LEU A 88 -7.84 -1.11 -12.08
N LEU A 89 -7.00 -1.89 -12.77
CA LEU A 89 -6.60 -3.23 -12.29
C LEU A 89 -5.91 -3.13 -10.93
N CYS A 90 -4.86 -2.31 -10.82
CA CYS A 90 -4.09 -2.17 -9.60
C CYS A 90 -4.92 -1.68 -8.42
N ASP A 91 -5.74 -0.66 -8.63
CA ASP A 91 -6.57 -0.05 -7.59
C ASP A 91 -7.67 -1.00 -7.11
N THR A 92 -8.24 -1.80 -8.02
CA THR A 92 -9.21 -2.85 -7.66
C THR A 92 -8.58 -3.86 -6.70
N PHE A 93 -7.44 -4.46 -7.07
CA PHE A 93 -6.78 -5.45 -6.23
C PHE A 93 -6.16 -4.87 -4.97
N ALA A 94 -5.67 -3.63 -5.03
CA ALA A 94 -5.20 -2.92 -3.84
C ALA A 94 -6.36 -2.63 -2.87
N THR A 95 -7.51 -2.20 -3.38
CA THR A 95 -8.71 -2.00 -2.56
C THR A 95 -9.16 -3.31 -1.92
N LEU A 96 -9.11 -4.44 -2.64
CA LEU A 96 -9.38 -5.76 -2.08
C LEU A 96 -8.41 -6.15 -0.97
N GLY A 97 -7.10 -5.95 -1.18
CA GLY A 97 -6.07 -6.25 -0.16
C GLY A 97 -6.22 -5.38 1.08
N ASN A 98 -6.48 -4.09 0.89
CA ASN A 98 -6.74 -3.14 1.96
C ASN A 98 -8.01 -3.50 2.76
N THR A 99 -9.09 -3.86 2.05
CA THR A 99 -10.34 -4.33 2.65
C THR A 99 -10.15 -5.62 3.43
N ALA A 100 -9.32 -6.56 2.93
CA ALA A 100 -8.98 -7.79 3.64
C ALA A 100 -8.26 -7.48 4.96
N ALA A 101 -7.24 -6.60 4.94
CA ALA A 101 -6.54 -6.16 6.15
C ALA A 101 -7.49 -5.50 7.16
N PHE A 102 -8.40 -4.64 6.70
CA PHE A 102 -9.44 -4.03 7.53
C PHE A 102 -10.37 -5.05 8.17
N LEU A 103 -10.87 -6.03 7.41
CA LEU A 103 -11.76 -7.07 7.93
C LEU A 103 -11.06 -7.99 8.93
N ILE A 104 -9.79 -8.32 8.69
CA ILE A 104 -8.97 -9.10 9.64
C ILE A 104 -8.77 -8.29 10.93
N GLY A 105 -8.33 -7.04 10.82
CA GLY A 105 -8.19 -6.15 11.98
C GLY A 105 -9.50 -6.01 12.76
N LYS A 106 -10.63 -5.88 12.06
CA LYS A 106 -11.97 -5.78 12.68
C LYS A 106 -12.42 -7.07 13.35
N LYS A 107 -12.09 -8.23 12.78
CA LYS A 107 -12.47 -9.54 13.32
C LYS A 107 -11.67 -9.91 14.56
N PHE A 108 -10.36 -9.64 14.57
CA PHE A 108 -9.46 -10.05 15.66
C PHE A 108 -9.19 -8.96 16.70
N GLY A 109 -9.53 -7.70 16.41
CA GLY A 109 -9.55 -6.60 17.36
C GLY A 109 -8.19 -6.15 17.89
N ARG A 110 -8.21 -5.41 19.00
CA ARG A 110 -7.02 -4.75 19.60
C ARG A 110 -5.94 -5.75 20.00
N ASP A 111 -6.30 -6.89 20.58
CA ASP A 111 -5.33 -7.88 21.07
C ASP A 111 -4.48 -8.45 19.94
N PHE A 112 -5.06 -8.66 18.76
CA PHE A 112 -4.30 -9.04 17.58
C PHE A 112 -3.38 -7.93 17.09
N LEU A 113 -3.87 -6.69 17.07
CA LEU A 113 -3.08 -5.53 16.62
C LEU A 113 -1.87 -5.27 17.52
N LEU A 114 -1.94 -5.59 18.82
CA LEU A 114 -0.80 -5.50 19.75
C LEU A 114 0.36 -6.45 19.40
N TYR A 115 0.09 -7.53 18.65
CA TYR A 115 1.17 -8.37 18.11
C TYR A 115 1.83 -7.76 16.88
N LEU A 116 1.13 -6.89 16.15
CA LEU A 116 1.61 -6.27 14.92
C LEU A 116 2.27 -4.91 15.17
N PHE A 117 1.80 -4.17 16.19
CA PHE A 117 2.20 -2.79 16.44
C PHE A 117 2.47 -2.54 17.94
N PRO A 118 3.44 -1.67 18.27
CA PRO A 118 3.67 -1.23 19.64
C PRO A 118 2.42 -0.58 20.26
N GLU A 119 2.18 -0.85 21.55
CA GLU A 119 0.98 -0.39 22.26
C GLU A 119 0.85 1.13 22.30
N ASP A 120 1.95 1.85 22.54
CA ASP A 120 2.01 3.31 22.54
C ASP A 120 1.55 3.91 21.20
N LYS A 121 2.00 3.30 20.09
CA LYS A 121 1.58 3.71 18.74
C LYS A 121 0.11 3.41 18.48
N LEU A 122 -0.38 2.24 18.92
CA LEU A 122 -1.79 1.88 18.77
C LEU A 122 -2.70 2.84 19.52
N VAL A 123 -2.39 3.13 20.79
CA VAL A 123 -3.15 4.08 21.61
C VAL A 123 -3.13 5.47 21.00
N HIS A 124 -2.00 5.90 20.44
CA HIS A 124 -1.91 7.17 19.74
C HIS A 124 -2.83 7.24 18.51
N VAL A 125 -2.78 6.22 17.64
CA VAL A 125 -3.62 6.15 16.44
C VAL A 125 -5.10 6.03 16.78
N GLU A 126 -5.44 5.20 17.77
CA GLU A 126 -6.80 5.07 18.29
C GLU A 126 -7.36 6.43 18.75
N ASN A 127 -6.57 7.19 19.52
CA ASN A 127 -6.96 8.53 19.97
C ASN A 127 -7.14 9.51 18.80
N ILE A 128 -6.28 9.48 17.79
CA ILE A 128 -6.41 10.32 16.60
C ILE A 128 -7.71 10.00 15.84
N ILE A 129 -8.00 8.72 15.63
CA ILE A 129 -9.19 8.28 14.90
C ILE A 129 -10.46 8.63 15.69
N LYS A 130 -10.50 8.32 16.99
CA LYS A 130 -11.67 8.56 17.85
C LYS A 130 -11.97 10.03 18.11
N LYS A 131 -10.94 10.87 18.30
CA LYS A 131 -11.11 12.32 18.55
C LYS A 131 -11.27 13.12 17.25
N GLY A 132 -10.78 12.58 16.15
CA GLY A 132 -10.82 13.22 14.84
C GLY A 132 -12.11 12.95 14.08
N LYS A 133 -12.02 13.05 12.76
CA LYS A 133 -13.07 12.66 11.82
C LYS A 133 -12.56 11.44 11.05
N PRO A 134 -12.92 10.20 11.43
CA PRO A 134 -12.37 8.97 10.87
C PRO A 134 -12.34 8.95 9.33
N LYS A 135 -13.44 9.38 8.69
CA LYS A 135 -13.55 9.45 7.23
C LYS A 135 -12.52 10.38 6.58
N ILE A 136 -12.24 11.53 7.20
CA ILE A 136 -11.24 12.48 6.66
C ILE A 136 -9.85 11.88 6.82
N ILE A 137 -9.58 11.24 7.97
CA ILE A 137 -8.30 10.55 8.22
C ILE A 137 -8.12 9.45 7.18
N HIS A 138 -9.15 8.63 6.94
CA HIS A 138 -9.14 7.59 5.92
C HIS A 138 -8.79 8.16 4.54
N ILE A 139 -9.52 9.18 4.07
CA ILE A 139 -9.26 9.83 2.77
C ILE A 139 -7.81 10.33 2.70
N LEU A 140 -7.31 11.00 3.73
CA LEU A 140 -5.95 11.52 3.76
C LEU A 140 -4.90 10.40 3.70
N PHE A 141 -5.09 9.30 4.44
CA PHE A 141 -4.18 8.15 4.39
C PHE A 141 -4.15 7.48 3.02
N MET A 142 -5.29 7.43 2.33
CA MET A 142 -5.39 6.80 1.01
C MET A 142 -4.86 7.70 -0.11
N LEU A 143 -5.06 9.01 0.01
CA LEU A 143 -4.67 10.01 -0.99
C LEU A 143 -3.17 10.39 -0.91
N LEU A 144 -2.62 10.46 0.30
CA LEU A 144 -1.24 10.88 0.54
C LEU A 144 -0.29 9.68 0.62
N PRO A 145 1.04 9.87 0.42
CA PRO A 145 2.04 8.83 0.62
C PRO A 145 2.30 8.56 2.11
N LEU A 146 1.22 8.33 2.86
CA LEU A 146 1.21 7.86 4.23
C LEU A 146 1.28 6.33 4.23
N PRO A 147 1.60 5.69 5.38
CA PRO A 147 1.61 4.23 5.50
C PRO A 147 0.18 3.65 5.46
N LYS A 148 -0.46 3.77 4.30
CA LYS A 148 -1.85 3.40 3.99
C LYS A 148 -2.13 1.92 4.21
N ASP A 149 -1.14 1.08 3.95
CA ASP A 149 -1.23 -0.36 4.14
C ASP A 149 -1.20 -0.73 5.63
N THR A 150 -0.53 0.08 6.46
CA THR A 150 -0.62 -0.01 7.93
C THR A 150 -1.96 0.51 8.44
N TYR A 151 -2.45 1.64 7.90
CA TYR A 151 -3.76 2.17 8.27
C TYR A 151 -4.89 1.17 8.01
N ALA A 152 -4.78 0.36 6.96
CA ALA A 152 -5.76 -0.68 6.66
C ALA A 152 -6.04 -1.62 7.85
N TRP A 153 -4.98 -2.06 8.53
CA TRP A 153 -5.07 -2.90 9.72
C TRP A 153 -5.68 -2.15 10.91
N LEU A 154 -5.38 -0.86 11.04
CA LEU A 154 -5.87 0.01 12.12
C LEU A 154 -7.27 0.58 11.85
N GLY A 155 -7.79 0.38 10.64
CA GLY A 155 -9.12 0.83 10.21
C GLY A 155 -10.25 0.30 11.10
N TYR A 156 -10.01 -0.76 11.87
CA TYR A 156 -10.90 -1.20 12.95
C TYR A 156 -11.46 -0.04 13.80
N TYR A 157 -10.62 0.94 14.14
CA TYR A 157 -11.00 2.07 14.98
C TYR A 157 -11.89 3.11 14.30
N SER A 158 -12.05 3.07 12.96
CA SER A 158 -12.85 4.04 12.23
C SER A 158 -14.36 3.78 12.35
N GLU A 159 -14.75 2.56 12.75
CA GLU A 159 -16.14 2.08 12.81
C GLU A 159 -16.92 2.24 11.50
N GLU A 160 -16.22 2.39 10.38
CA GLU A 160 -16.84 2.61 9.08
C GLU A 160 -17.57 1.34 8.59
N PRO A 161 -18.74 1.48 7.94
CA PRO A 161 -19.38 0.36 7.27
C PRO A 161 -18.56 -0.07 6.05
N LEU A 162 -18.57 -1.37 5.75
CA LEU A 162 -17.71 -1.98 4.72
C LEU A 162 -17.82 -1.30 3.35
N ILE A 163 -19.04 -0.95 2.92
CA ILE A 163 -19.23 -0.28 1.63
C ILE A 163 -18.56 1.10 1.58
N MET A 164 -18.63 1.85 2.68
CA MET A 164 -17.97 3.16 2.80
C MET A 164 -16.45 2.98 2.75
N TRP A 165 -15.93 1.96 3.46
CA TRP A 165 -14.51 1.66 3.45
C TRP A 165 -14.01 1.39 2.02
N ILE A 166 -14.69 0.52 1.29
CA ILE A 166 -14.33 0.15 -0.09
C ILE A 166 -14.39 1.38 -1.00
N SER A 167 -15.48 2.16 -0.95
CA SER A 167 -15.65 3.33 -1.82
C SER A 167 -14.61 4.42 -1.55
N LEU A 168 -14.36 4.74 -0.28
CA LEU A 168 -13.35 5.74 0.08
C LEU A 168 -11.94 5.26 -0.30
N THR A 169 -11.62 3.99 -0.05
CA THR A 169 -10.34 3.39 -0.41
C THR A 169 -10.09 3.51 -1.90
N PHE A 170 -11.03 3.04 -2.73
CA PHE A 170 -10.90 3.05 -4.19
C PHE A 170 -10.76 4.48 -4.73
N ILE A 171 -11.70 5.38 -4.38
CA ILE A 171 -11.72 6.74 -4.92
C ILE A 171 -10.48 7.54 -4.48
N ALA A 172 -10.07 7.46 -3.21
CA ALA A 172 -8.97 8.25 -2.70
C ALA A 172 -7.60 7.72 -3.14
N ARG A 173 -7.45 6.42 -3.40
CA ARG A 173 -6.19 5.81 -3.86
C ARG A 173 -5.98 5.97 -5.36
N PHE A 174 -7.06 5.95 -6.15
CA PHE A 174 -7.00 5.96 -7.61
C PHE A 174 -6.09 7.05 -8.20
N PRO A 175 -6.13 8.33 -7.77
CA PRO A 175 -5.32 9.39 -8.37
C PRO A 175 -3.81 9.09 -8.31
N HIS A 176 -3.34 8.59 -7.17
CA HIS A 176 -1.92 8.29 -6.96
C HIS A 176 -1.47 7.06 -7.75
N ILE A 177 -2.28 6.01 -7.76
CA ILE A 177 -2.01 4.80 -8.56
C ILE A 177 -1.99 5.15 -10.05
N PHE A 178 -2.94 5.97 -10.50
CA PHE A 178 -3.02 6.44 -11.88
C PHE A 178 -1.79 7.24 -12.29
N LEU A 179 -1.27 8.13 -11.44
CA LEU A 179 -0.03 8.85 -11.73
C LEU A 179 1.15 7.90 -11.98
N TYR A 180 1.25 6.82 -11.20
CA TYR A 180 2.32 5.84 -11.37
C TYR A 180 2.14 4.96 -12.60
N THR A 181 0.94 4.45 -12.85
CA THR A 181 0.69 3.63 -14.04
C THR A 181 0.83 4.47 -15.30
N TYR A 182 0.39 5.73 -15.29
CA TYR A 182 0.62 6.67 -16.38
C TYR A 182 2.12 6.93 -16.59
N GLY A 183 2.90 7.08 -15.50
CA GLY A 183 4.36 7.15 -15.58
C GLY A 183 4.98 5.89 -16.21
N GLY A 184 4.48 4.71 -15.87
CA GLY A 184 4.85 3.43 -16.48
C GLY A 184 4.59 3.37 -17.99
N GLU A 185 3.44 3.88 -18.43
CA GLU A 185 3.10 4.01 -19.86
C GLU A 185 4.03 5.00 -20.59
N GLN A 186 4.40 6.12 -19.95
CA GLN A 186 5.29 7.11 -20.59
C GLN A 186 6.74 6.64 -20.69
N LEU A 187 7.19 5.79 -19.75
CA LEU A 187 8.50 5.12 -19.84
C LEU A 187 8.62 4.32 -21.15
N MET A 188 7.55 3.63 -21.57
CA MET A 188 7.48 2.92 -22.84
C MET A 188 7.60 3.84 -24.07
N SER A 189 7.09 5.06 -23.97
CA SER A 189 7.14 6.03 -25.06
C SER A 189 8.46 6.80 -25.15
N ASN A 190 9.50 6.44 -24.39
CA ASN A 190 10.74 7.20 -24.22
C ASN A 190 10.54 8.67 -23.80
N LYS A 191 9.40 8.99 -23.17
CA LYS A 191 9.02 10.35 -22.75
C LYS A 191 9.52 10.63 -21.34
N TYR A 192 10.81 10.45 -21.10
CA TYR A 192 11.45 10.62 -19.78
C TYR A 192 11.24 12.02 -19.18
N MET A 193 11.10 13.04 -20.02
CA MET A 193 10.84 14.42 -19.59
C MET A 193 9.53 14.55 -18.79
N VAL A 194 8.48 13.84 -19.19
CA VAL A 194 7.17 13.86 -18.49
C VAL A 194 7.29 13.21 -17.11
N LEU A 195 8.10 12.14 -17.01
CA LEU A 195 8.36 11.44 -15.76
C LEU A 195 9.14 12.31 -14.77
N ILE A 196 10.19 13.01 -15.24
CA ILE A 196 11.02 13.89 -14.43
C ILE A 196 10.20 15.08 -13.91
N LEU A 197 9.42 15.73 -14.78
CA LEU A 197 8.58 16.86 -14.40
C LEU A 197 7.45 16.46 -13.44
N GLY A 198 6.80 15.31 -13.68
CA GLY A 198 5.78 14.77 -12.81
C GLY A 198 6.33 14.37 -11.43
N GLY A 199 7.50 13.72 -11.40
CA GLY A 199 8.20 13.38 -10.18
C GLY A 199 8.60 14.61 -9.36
N ALA A 200 9.20 15.62 -10.02
CA ALA A 200 9.59 16.88 -9.41
C ALA A 200 8.39 17.61 -8.79
N PHE A 201 7.26 17.68 -9.51
CA PHE A 201 6.03 18.28 -9.02
C PHE A 201 5.48 17.54 -7.79
N ALA A 202 5.42 16.21 -7.82
CA ALA A 202 4.96 15.41 -6.69
C ALA A 202 5.85 15.60 -5.44
N THR A 203 7.18 15.62 -5.61
CA THR A 203 8.11 15.91 -4.50
C THR A 203 7.93 17.32 -3.95
N LEU A 204 7.64 18.30 -4.80
CA LEU A 204 7.46 19.69 -4.39
C LEU A 204 6.16 19.86 -3.58
N VAL A 205 5.05 19.29 -4.05
CA VAL A 205 3.78 19.25 -3.31
C VAL A 205 3.97 18.57 -1.97
N TYR A 206 4.68 17.44 -1.92
CA TYR A 206 4.95 16.73 -0.68
C TYR A 206 5.80 17.54 0.30
N ALA A 207 6.87 18.18 -0.18
CA ALA A 207 7.71 19.05 0.64
C ALA A 207 6.91 20.21 1.23
N ILE A 208 6.01 20.81 0.45
CA ILE A 208 5.12 21.89 0.91
C ILE A 208 4.17 21.38 2.01
N VAL A 209 3.54 20.22 1.82
CA VAL A 209 2.65 19.62 2.83
C VAL A 209 3.42 19.36 4.14
N LEU A 210 4.62 18.79 4.06
CA LEU A 210 5.45 18.57 5.25
C LEU A 210 5.85 19.88 5.95
N MET A 211 6.23 20.92 5.19
CA MET A 211 6.54 22.23 5.75
C MET A 211 5.35 22.87 6.45
N LEU A 212 4.14 22.74 5.88
CA LEU A 212 2.91 23.25 6.49
C LEU A 212 2.53 22.49 7.76
N LEU A 213 2.73 21.17 7.80
CA LEU A 213 2.49 20.35 8.99
C LEU A 213 3.49 20.67 10.11
N LYS A 214 4.77 20.92 9.77
CA LYS A 214 5.82 21.24 10.74
C LYS A 214 5.66 22.64 11.35
N LYS A 215 5.06 23.59 10.62
CA LYS A 215 4.83 24.98 11.09
C LYS A 215 3.66 25.10 12.09
N LYS A 216 2.85 24.04 12.24
CA LYS A 216 1.66 24.04 13.10
C LYS A 216 1.89 23.34 14.46
N ASN A 217 3.09 22.79 14.66
CA ASN A 217 3.64 22.34 15.94
C ASN A 217 4.62 23.38 16.48
#